data_AF-A0A0K8RBR4-F1
#
_entry.id   AF-A0A0K8RBR4-F1
#
_cell.length_a   1.000
_cell.length_b   1.000
_cell.length_c   1.000
_cell.angle_alpha   90.00
_cell.angle_beta   90.00
_cell.angle_gamma   90.00
#
_symmetry.space_group_name_H-M   'P 1'
#
loop_
_entity.id
_entity.type
_entity.pdbx_description
1 polymer ?
#
loop_
_entity_poly.entity_id
_entity_poly.type
_entity_poly.pdbx_seq_one_letter_code
_entity_poly.pdbx_strand_id
1 'polypeptide(L)'
;MYETGHSFSMTANQKMIAVLLVVFVHSLQITSAGNPTIKGDFTNLPPRCETKAKEYIKNKFPDLVVATLRLRYCDFFYIREPPIGPRIQGELALPDGFPCGFGSTCYEGACVCSACS
;
A
#
# COMPACT_ATOMS: atom_id res chain seq x y z
N MET A 1 -49.06 12.31 -38.44
CA MET A 1 -47.82 12.57 -39.20
C MET A 1 -46.74 12.99 -38.22
N TYR A 2 -45.53 12.46 -38.42
CA TYR A 2 -44.45 12.26 -37.45
C TYR A 2 -43.77 13.55 -36.93
N GLU A 3 -43.18 13.42 -35.74
CA GLU A 3 -42.56 14.45 -34.90
C GLU A 3 -41.42 15.25 -35.54
N THR A 4 -41.36 16.54 -35.19
CA THR A 4 -40.24 17.46 -35.44
C THR A 4 -39.05 17.13 -34.54
N GLY A 5 -38.07 16.42 -35.10
CA GLY A 5 -36.78 16.18 -34.45
C GLY A 5 -35.97 17.46 -34.30
N HIS A 6 -35.80 17.92 -33.06
CA HIS A 6 -34.85 18.98 -32.72
C HIS A 6 -33.42 18.45 -32.88
N SER A 7 -32.70 18.98 -33.87
CA SER A 7 -31.26 18.76 -34.02
C SER A 7 -30.52 19.57 -32.94
N PHE A 8 -30.16 18.90 -31.84
CA PHE A 8 -29.26 19.47 -30.85
C PHE A 8 -27.83 19.41 -31.39
N SER A 9 -27.25 20.60 -31.64
CA SER A 9 -25.87 20.79 -32.06
C SER A 9 -24.89 20.11 -31.09
N MET A 10 -24.31 18.98 -31.52
CA MET A 10 -23.43 18.12 -30.72
C MET A 10 -22.05 18.72 -30.37
N THR A 11 -21.68 19.87 -30.94
CA THR A 11 -20.32 20.43 -30.83
C THR A 11 -20.03 21.12 -29.49
N ALA A 12 -21.04 21.62 -28.77
CA ALA A 12 -20.85 22.23 -27.45
C ALA A 12 -20.62 21.17 -26.35
N ASN A 13 -21.33 20.04 -26.43
CA ASN A 13 -21.27 18.97 -25.45
C ASN A 13 -19.94 18.21 -25.50
N GLN A 14 -19.34 18.08 -26.69
CA GLN A 14 -18.05 17.38 -26.86
C GLN A 14 -16.90 18.11 -26.15
N LYS A 15 -16.89 19.45 -26.19
CA LYS A 15 -15.90 20.27 -25.47
C LYS A 15 -16.05 20.17 -23.96
N MET A 16 -17.29 20.15 -23.46
CA MET A 16 -17.57 19.98 -22.03
C MET A 16 -17.15 18.59 -21.52
N ILE A 17 -17.39 17.54 -22.29
CA ILE A 17 -16.96 16.16 -21.97
C ILE A 17 -15.43 16.07 -21.96
N ALA A 18 -14.75 16.68 -22.93
CA ALA A 18 -13.29 16.71 -22.96
C ALA A 18 -12.71 17.46 -21.75
N VAL A 19 -13.29 18.60 -21.36
CA VAL A 19 -12.88 19.36 -20.17
C VAL A 19 -13.11 18.55 -18.89
N LEU A 20 -14.26 17.88 -18.75
CA LEU A 20 -14.54 16.99 -17.61
C LEU A 20 -13.56 15.82 -17.52
N LEU A 21 -13.22 15.19 -18.65
CA LEU A 21 -12.23 14.11 -18.71
C LEU A 21 -10.83 14.62 -18.35
N VAL A 22 -10.44 15.80 -18.84
CA VAL A 22 -9.17 16.43 -18.49
C VAL A 22 -9.14 16.74 -16.99
N VAL A 23 -10.19 17.32 -16.41
CA VAL A 23 -10.25 17.58 -14.96
C VAL A 23 -10.20 16.28 -14.16
N PHE A 24 -10.90 15.22 -14.58
CA PHE A 24 -10.83 13.90 -13.93
C PHE A 24 -9.43 13.27 -14.00
N VAL A 25 -8.75 13.35 -15.15
CA VAL A 25 -7.37 12.84 -15.32
C VAL A 25 -6.39 13.64 -14.48
N HIS A 26 -6.56 14.96 -14.35
CA HIS A 26 -5.72 15.80 -13.48
C HIS A 26 -6.05 15.61 -11.99
N SER A 27 -7.28 15.27 -11.64
CA SER A 27 -7.69 14.96 -10.25
C SER A 27 -7.24 13.56 -9.80
N LEU A 28 -7.00 12.65 -10.74
CA LEU A 28 -6.42 11.33 -10.49
C LEU A 28 -4.90 11.37 -10.29
N GLN A 29 -4.27 12.50 -10.60
CA GLN A 29 -2.86 12.70 -10.34
C GLN A 29 -2.70 13.44 -9.01
N ILE A 30 -1.84 12.88 -8.16
CA ILE A 30 -1.41 13.37 -6.85
C ILE A 30 -2.23 12.79 -5.68
N THR A 31 -2.02 11.50 -5.42
CA THR A 31 -1.52 11.13 -4.10
C THR A 31 -0.08 10.66 -4.28
N SER A 32 0.84 11.63 -4.20
CA SER A 32 2.22 11.34 -3.85
C SER A 32 2.17 10.70 -2.45
N ALA A 33 2.05 9.38 -2.40
CA ALA A 33 2.40 8.61 -1.22
C ALA A 33 3.88 8.95 -0.96
N GLY A 34 4.12 9.89 -0.05
CA GLY A 34 5.47 10.09 0.49
C GLY A 34 6.00 8.72 0.92
N ASN A 35 7.32 8.51 0.80
CA ASN A 35 7.91 7.25 1.22
C ASN A 35 7.40 6.88 2.63
N PRO A 36 6.69 5.75 2.81
CA PRO A 36 6.07 5.43 4.09
C PRO A 36 7.14 5.32 5.16
N THR A 37 6.81 5.78 6.36
CA THR A 37 7.74 5.68 7.48
C THR A 37 7.73 4.25 8.01
N ILE A 38 8.80 3.50 7.76
CA ILE A 38 8.95 2.13 8.27
C ILE A 38 9.92 2.13 9.44
N LYS A 39 9.40 1.75 10.61
CA LYS A 39 10.11 1.63 11.88
C LYS A 39 10.23 0.16 12.27
N GLY A 40 11.14 -0.13 13.19
CA GLY A 40 11.37 -1.48 13.72
C GLY A 40 12.79 -1.61 14.26
N ASP A 41 13.04 -2.66 15.04
CA ASP A 41 14.40 -3.01 15.44
C ASP A 41 15.07 -3.84 14.33
N PHE A 42 15.95 -3.19 13.57
CA PHE A 42 16.75 -3.80 12.50
C PHE A 42 18.20 -4.05 12.91
N THR A 43 18.57 -3.75 14.16
CA THR A 43 19.97 -3.67 14.63
C THR A 43 20.77 -4.95 14.36
N ASN A 44 20.10 -6.10 14.44
CA ASN A 44 20.72 -7.42 14.29
C ASN A 44 20.39 -8.10 12.96
N LEU A 45 19.81 -7.37 12.00
CA LEU A 45 19.52 -7.91 10.67
C LEU A 45 20.62 -7.54 9.67
N PRO A 46 21.01 -8.48 8.79
CA PRO A 46 21.79 -8.15 7.62
C PRO A 46 21.07 -7.07 6.78
N PRO A 47 21.79 -6.12 6.15
CA PRO A 47 21.18 -5.05 5.36
C PRO A 47 20.21 -5.54 4.29
N ARG A 48 20.52 -6.68 3.65
CA ARG A 48 19.63 -7.31 2.65
C ARG A 48 18.28 -7.76 3.24
N CYS A 49 18.26 -8.22 4.49
CA CYS A 49 17.04 -8.61 5.18
C CYS A 49 16.19 -7.38 5.52
N GLU A 50 16.82 -6.30 5.98
CA GLU A 50 16.14 -5.02 6.22
C GLU A 50 15.52 -4.46 4.93
N THR A 51 16.27 -4.42 3.82
CA THR A 51 15.75 -3.97 2.53
C THR A 51 14.56 -4.81 2.08
N LYS A 52 14.68 -6.14 2.10
CA LYS A 52 13.61 -7.06 1.74
C LYS A 52 12.36 -6.83 2.60
N ALA A 53 12.53 -6.56 3.89
CA ALA A 53 11.42 -6.29 4.78
C ALA A 53 10.72 -4.96 4.48
N LYS A 54 11.49 -3.90 4.26
CA LYS A 54 10.97 -2.60 3.88
C LYS A 54 10.22 -2.67 2.54
N GLU A 55 10.77 -3.35 1.55
CA GLU A 55 10.12 -3.53 0.24
C GLU A 55 8.82 -4.34 0.34
N TYR A 56 8.82 -5.45 1.09
CA TYR A 56 7.61 -6.25 1.31
C TYR A 56 6.47 -5.39 1.88
N ILE A 57 6.77 -4.60 2.92
CA ILE A 57 5.78 -3.75 3.59
C ILE A 57 5.28 -2.64 2.65
N LYS A 58 6.18 -1.97 1.93
CA LYS A 58 5.83 -0.92 0.96
C LYS A 58 4.88 -1.45 -0.12
N ASN A 59 5.16 -2.65 -0.62
CA ASN A 59 4.38 -3.26 -1.70
C ASN A 59 3.06 -3.86 -1.22
N LYS A 60 2.87 -4.03 0.09
CA LYS A 60 1.64 -4.62 0.65
C LYS A 60 0.45 -3.66 0.60
N PHE A 61 0.69 -2.37 0.82
CA PHE A 61 -0.35 -1.35 0.92
C PHE A 61 0.04 -0.08 0.15
N PRO A 62 -0.70 0.30 -0.90
CA PRO A 62 -0.37 1.49 -1.72
C PRO A 62 -0.60 2.82 -0.99
N ASP A 63 -1.43 2.81 0.06
CA ASP A 63 -1.86 3.93 0.89
C ASP A 63 -1.23 3.87 2.31
N LEU A 64 -0.08 3.22 2.43
CA LEU A 64 0.65 3.11 3.69
C LEU A 64 1.25 4.45 4.11
N VAL A 65 1.08 4.82 5.39
CA VAL A 65 1.71 6.01 5.98
C VAL A 65 2.82 5.59 6.93
N VAL A 66 2.53 4.64 7.82
CA VAL A 66 3.45 4.15 8.84
C VAL A 66 3.35 2.64 8.93
N ALA A 67 4.50 1.99 9.07
CA ALA A 67 4.55 0.61 9.54
C ALA A 67 5.60 0.48 10.65
N THR A 68 5.28 -0.29 11.68
CA THR A 68 6.20 -0.66 12.75
C THR A 68 6.36 -2.17 12.75
N LEU A 69 7.50 -2.62 12.25
CA LEU A 69 7.84 -4.03 12.10
C LEU A 69 8.33 -4.61 13.43
N ARG A 70 7.79 -5.77 13.81
CA ARG A 70 8.21 -6.53 14.99
C ARG A 70 8.70 -7.91 14.54
N LEU A 71 9.93 -7.97 14.02
CA LEU A 71 10.50 -9.17 13.39
C LEU A 71 10.43 -10.43 14.26
N ARG A 72 10.74 -10.31 15.56
CA ARG A 72 10.71 -11.44 16.50
C ARG A 72 9.31 -12.02 16.73
N TYR A 73 8.28 -11.21 16.50
CA TYR A 73 6.87 -11.59 16.61
C TYR A 73 6.25 -11.93 15.26
N CYS A 74 7.06 -11.92 14.19
CA CYS A 74 6.63 -12.25 12.84
C CYS A 74 5.39 -11.47 12.40
N ASP A 75 5.33 -10.19 12.74
CA ASP A 75 4.23 -9.31 12.37
C ASP A 75 4.67 -7.84 12.23
N PHE A 76 3.74 -7.00 11.79
CA PHE A 76 3.90 -5.56 11.83
C PHE A 76 2.57 -4.85 12.07
N PHE A 77 2.65 -3.75 12.82
CA PHE A 77 1.56 -2.79 12.92
C PHE A 77 1.62 -1.85 11.72
N TYR A 78 0.46 -1.47 11.18
CA TYR A 78 0.36 -0.55 10.06
C TYR A 78 -0.68 0.54 10.32
N ILE A 79 -0.44 1.70 9.70
CA ILE A 79 -1.41 2.75 9.54
C ILE A 79 -1.51 3.15 8.07
N ARG A 80 -2.73 3.10 7.55
CA ARG A 80 -3.08 3.42 6.17
C ARG A 80 -4.03 4.61 6.13
N GLU A 81 -3.89 5.39 5.08
CA GLU A 81 -4.70 6.59 4.84
C GLU A 81 -5.27 6.51 3.42
N PRO A 82 -6.40 5.79 3.26
CA PRO A 82 -7.02 5.64 1.95
C PRO A 82 -7.47 7.02 1.42
N PRO A 83 -7.49 7.24 0.09
CA PRO A 83 -7.92 8.51 -0.49
C PRO A 83 -9.35 8.91 -0.11
N ILE A 84 -10.19 7.91 0.16
CA ILE A 84 -11.58 8.08 0.57
C ILE A 84 -11.83 7.19 1.78
N GLY A 85 -12.36 7.77 2.85
CA GLY A 85 -12.75 7.05 4.06
C GLY A 85 -11.84 7.33 5.26
N PRO A 86 -12.08 6.65 6.39
CA PRO A 86 -11.33 6.87 7.61
C PRO A 86 -9.92 6.28 7.51
N ARG A 87 -9.02 6.80 8.34
CA ARG A 87 -7.71 6.22 8.61
C ARG A 87 -7.88 4.80 9.16
N ILE A 88 -7.12 3.84 8.63
CA ILE A 88 -7.20 2.42 9.00
C ILE A 88 -5.92 2.05 9.74
N GLN A 89 -6.06 1.31 10.84
CA GLN A 89 -4.93 0.75 11.57
C GLN A 89 -5.16 -0.72 11.88
N GLY A 90 -4.08 -1.48 11.96
CA GLY A 90 -4.18 -2.90 12.28
C GLY A 90 -2.81 -3.55 12.40
N GLU A 91 -2.84 -4.85 12.64
CA GLU A 91 -1.66 -5.71 12.66
C GLU A 91 -1.78 -6.75 11.56
N LEU A 92 -0.65 -7.12 10.97
CA LEU A 92 -0.59 -8.15 9.94
C LEU A 92 0.61 -9.06 10.19
N ALA A 93 0.38 -10.37 10.12
CA ALA A 93 1.44 -11.37 10.17
C ALA A 93 2.35 -11.27 8.93
N LEU A 94 3.65 -11.49 9.17
CA LEU A 94 4.62 -11.76 8.12
C LEU A 94 4.40 -13.18 7.58
N PRO A 95 4.65 -13.40 6.28
CA PRO A 95 4.45 -14.69 5.66
C PRO A 95 5.47 -15.72 6.15
N ASP A 96 5.14 -17.00 6.00
CA ASP A 96 6.07 -18.08 6.29
C ASP A 96 7.35 -17.97 5.45
N GLY A 97 8.48 -18.34 6.05
CA GLY A 97 9.81 -18.22 5.46
C GLY A 97 10.40 -16.80 5.52
N PHE A 98 9.68 -15.82 6.08
CA PHE A 98 10.21 -14.46 6.24
C PHE A 98 11.33 -14.43 7.30
N PRO A 99 12.48 -13.79 7.04
CA PRO A 99 13.59 -13.79 7.99
C PRO A 99 13.26 -12.97 9.23
N CYS A 100 13.39 -13.57 10.42
CA CYS A 100 13.12 -12.93 11.70
C CYS A 100 14.35 -12.76 12.62
N GLY A 101 15.51 -13.32 12.24
CA GLY A 101 16.83 -13.06 12.85
C GLY A 101 17.73 -14.29 12.93
N PHE A 102 19.06 -14.13 12.82
CA PHE A 102 20.06 -15.21 13.00
C PHE A 102 19.74 -16.53 12.26
N GLY A 103 19.34 -16.47 10.99
CA GLY A 103 18.97 -17.67 10.21
C GLY A 103 17.59 -18.27 10.55
N SER A 104 16.87 -17.67 11.50
CA SER A 104 15.50 -18.02 11.85
C SER A 104 14.51 -17.43 10.86
N THR A 105 13.38 -18.12 10.69
CA THR A 105 12.29 -17.71 9.80
C THR A 105 10.94 -17.77 10.49
N CYS A 106 10.02 -16.95 10.03
CA CYS A 106 8.63 -17.00 10.45
C CYS A 106 7.97 -18.30 9.96
N TYR A 107 7.22 -18.94 10.84
CA TYR A 107 6.37 -20.09 10.54
C TYR A 107 5.16 -20.03 11.46
N GLU A 108 3.95 -20.02 10.90
CA GLU A 108 2.69 -19.92 11.65
C GLU A 108 2.65 -18.73 12.64
N GLY A 109 3.24 -17.60 12.26
CA GLY A 109 3.29 -16.38 13.09
C GLY A 109 4.32 -16.41 14.23
N ALA A 110 5.14 -17.47 14.34
CA ALA A 110 6.24 -17.54 15.29
C ALA A 110 7.60 -17.47 14.60
N CYS A 111 8.58 -16.85 15.23
CA CYS A 111 9.96 -16.88 14.77
C CYS A 111 10.63 -18.20 15.19
N VAL A 112 10.85 -19.10 14.22
CA VAL A 112 11.41 -20.44 14.47
C VAL A 112 12.90 -20.45 14.15
N CYS A 113 13.70 -20.79 15.16
CA CYS A 113 15.13 -21.03 15.02
C CYS A 113 15.39 -22.54 15.02
N SER A 114 15.81 -23.08 13.88
CA SER A 114 16.15 -24.51 13.73
C SER A 114 17.34 -24.95 14.56
N ALA A 115 18.17 -24.02 15.04
CA ALA A 115 19.28 -24.32 15.94
C ALA A 115 18.89 -24.29 17.44
N CYS A 116 17.69 -23.80 17.77
CA CYS A 116 17.17 -23.73 19.14
C CYS A 116 16.17 -24.85 19.47
N SER A 117 15.96 -25.79 18.54
CA SER A 117 15.06 -26.95 18.67
C SER A 117 15.80 -28.21 19.08
#